data_AF-A0A2N1MDW0-F1
#
_entry.id   AF-A0A2N1MDW0-F1
#
_cell.length_a   1.000
_cell.length_b   1.000
_cell.length_c   1.000
_cell.angle_alpha   90.00
_cell.angle_beta   90.00
_cell.angle_gamma   90.00
#
_symmetry.space_group_name_H-M   'P 1'
#
loop_
_entity.id
_entity.type
_entity.pdbx_description
1 polymer ?
#
loop_
_entity_poly.entity_id
_entity_poly.type
_entity_poly.pdbx_seq_one_letter_code
_entity_poly.pdbx_strand_id
1 'polypeptide(L)'
;MRPEYEVIGEESSGRVDYAIKDVENLICITEDKPQRNVIEGFAQNIKQLESSYETNKKKRKRGDGDDYDYLYGIVTTARDWHFLLYTPGRISQGSKLPLSIEFSEDALDKKSVEYQTLCNGVKKVLSVVVGIIKDRACAEEEPDRKRVRVEGYRTKKSN
;
A
#
# COMPACT_ATOMS: atom_id res chain seq x y z
N MET A 1 -4.56 5.69 17.18
CA MET A 1 -5.55 4.76 16.58
C MET A 1 -5.36 3.38 17.21
N ARG A 2 -6.35 2.48 17.20
CA ARG A 2 -6.16 1.08 17.65
C ARG A 2 -5.89 0.23 16.40
N PRO A 3 -4.87 -0.65 16.41
CA PRO A 3 -4.58 -1.49 15.26
C PRO A 3 -5.75 -2.43 14.92
N GLU A 4 -6.06 -2.58 13.63
CA GLU A 4 -7.21 -3.38 13.16
C GLU A 4 -6.83 -4.81 12.76
N TYR A 5 -5.54 -5.09 12.52
CA TYR A 5 -5.10 -6.41 12.06
C TYR A 5 -3.75 -6.79 12.65
N GLU A 6 -3.52 -8.10 12.81
CA GLU A 6 -2.24 -8.64 13.26
C GLU A 6 -1.59 -9.42 12.11
N VAL A 7 -0.43 -8.94 11.67
CA VAL A 7 0.43 -9.67 10.75
C VAL A 7 1.15 -10.72 11.56
N ILE A 8 0.99 -11.98 11.17
CA ILE A 8 1.70 -13.11 11.76
C ILE A 8 2.57 -13.70 10.67
N GLY A 9 3.86 -13.39 10.70
CA GLY A 9 4.86 -14.02 9.86
C GLY A 9 5.95 -14.71 10.68
N GLU A 10 6.79 -15.47 9.99
CA GLU A 10 7.84 -16.28 10.62
C GLU A 10 8.94 -15.42 11.24
N GLU A 11 9.32 -14.34 10.57
CA GLU A 11 10.37 -13.43 11.07
C GLU A 11 9.84 -12.27 11.90
N SER A 12 8.58 -11.88 11.70
CA SER A 12 7.98 -10.79 12.46
C SER A 12 6.49 -11.01 12.58
N SER A 13 6.00 -10.85 13.81
CA SER A 13 4.59 -10.68 14.11
C SER A 13 4.38 -9.30 14.69
N GLY A 14 3.22 -8.70 14.42
CA GLY A 14 2.93 -7.37 14.89
C GLY A 14 1.60 -6.85 14.39
N ARG A 15 1.02 -5.93 15.15
CA ARG A 15 -0.22 -5.27 14.77
C ARG A 15 0.07 -4.18 13.74
N VAL A 16 -0.76 -4.10 12.71
CA VAL A 16 -0.75 -3.06 11.68
C VAL A 16 -1.96 -2.15 11.90
N ASP A 17 -1.82 -0.87 11.54
CA ASP A 17 -2.94 0.06 11.66
C ASP A 17 -4.10 -0.37 10.75
N TYR A 18 -3.81 -0.64 9.48
CA TYR A 18 -4.77 -1.22 8.53
C TYR A 18 -4.14 -2.25 7.60
N ALA A 19 -4.98 -3.15 7.10
CA ALA A 19 -4.62 -4.14 6.10
C ALA A 19 -5.71 -4.24 5.03
N ILE A 20 -5.30 -4.32 3.76
CA ILE A 20 -6.18 -4.74 2.67
C ILE A 20 -5.83 -6.19 2.36
N LYS A 21 -6.83 -7.07 2.40
CA LYS A 21 -6.67 -8.50 2.08
C LYS A 21 -7.78 -8.97 1.17
N ASP A 22 -7.47 -9.98 0.38
CA ASP A 22 -8.47 -10.87 -0.21
C ASP A 22 -8.86 -11.95 0.82
N VAL A 23 -9.70 -12.92 0.44
CA VAL A 23 -10.19 -14.02 1.28
C VAL A 23 -9.07 -14.65 2.12
N GLU A 24 -7.91 -14.92 1.50
CA GLU A 24 -6.79 -15.58 2.19
C GLU A 24 -5.46 -14.82 2.17
N ASN A 25 -5.26 -13.94 1.19
CA ASN A 25 -3.98 -13.30 0.91
C ASN A 25 -3.98 -11.82 1.28
N LEU A 26 -2.96 -11.39 2.01
CA LEU A 26 -2.72 -9.97 2.25
C LEU A 26 -2.33 -9.29 0.92
N ILE A 27 -2.89 -8.11 0.66
CA ILE A 27 -2.63 -7.30 -0.54
C ILE A 27 -1.80 -6.08 -0.18
N CYS A 28 -2.19 -5.38 0.89
CA CYS A 28 -1.58 -4.12 1.31
C CYS A 28 -1.49 -4.02 2.83
N ILE A 29 -0.40 -3.42 3.32
CA ILE A 29 -0.22 -3.04 4.73
C ILE A 29 -0.14 -1.53 4.83
N THR A 30 -0.84 -0.96 5.80
CA THR A 30 -0.81 0.47 6.09
C THR A 30 -0.29 0.74 7.50
N GLU A 31 0.67 1.65 7.60
CA GLU A 31 1.19 2.20 8.85
C GLU A 31 0.88 3.70 8.93
N ASP A 32 0.14 4.10 9.96
CA ASP A 32 -0.09 5.49 10.33
C ASP A 32 0.96 5.94 11.34
N LYS A 33 1.64 7.05 11.06
CA LYS A 33 2.65 7.64 11.95
C LYS A 33 2.50 9.15 12.04
N PRO A 34 2.75 9.76 13.20
CA PRO A 34 2.93 11.20 13.26
C PRO A 34 4.12 11.62 12.40
N GLN A 35 4.08 12.83 11.85
CA GLN A 35 5.09 13.35 10.89
C GLN A 35 6.54 13.09 11.29
N ARG A 36 6.87 13.28 12.58
CA ARG A 36 8.20 13.08 13.15
C ARG A 36 8.72 11.62 13.08
N ASN A 37 7.83 10.64 12.93
CA ASN A 37 8.15 9.21 12.94
C ASN A 37 7.87 8.53 11.59
N VAL A 38 7.73 9.29 10.49
CA VAL A 38 7.43 8.71 9.17
C VAL A 38 8.49 7.68 8.73
N ILE A 39 9.77 7.92 9.05
CA ILE A 39 10.89 7.00 8.74
C ILE A 39 10.75 5.68 9.50
N GLU A 40 10.32 5.73 10.76
CA GLU A 40 10.01 4.53 11.54
C GLU A 40 8.85 3.76 10.90
N GLY A 41 7.83 4.47 10.42
CA GLY A 41 6.71 3.90 9.67
C GLY A 41 7.16 3.16 8.41
N PHE A 42 8.09 3.73 7.64
CA PHE A 42 8.68 3.03 6.49
C PHE A 42 9.39 1.74 6.91
N ALA A 43 10.27 1.80 7.91
CA ALA A 43 11.01 0.62 8.36
C ALA A 43 10.07 -0.50 8.86
N GLN A 44 9.05 -0.13 9.66
CA GLN A 44 8.04 -1.07 10.15
C GLN A 44 7.22 -1.67 9.02
N ASN A 45 6.68 -0.84 8.12
CA ASN A 45 5.89 -1.29 6.98
C ASN A 45 6.69 -2.25 6.10
N ILE A 46 7.94 -1.92 5.77
CA ILE A 46 8.83 -2.78 4.97
C ILE A 46 9.04 -4.14 5.65
N LYS A 47 9.35 -4.17 6.95
CA LYS A 47 9.59 -5.43 7.66
C LYS A 47 8.35 -6.32 7.70
N GLN A 48 7.17 -5.72 7.90
CA GLN A 48 5.90 -6.45 7.89
C GLN A 48 5.56 -6.97 6.49
N LEU A 49 5.89 -6.22 5.41
CA LEU A 49 5.69 -6.67 4.04
C LEU A 49 6.55 -7.90 3.71
N GLU A 50 7.83 -7.90 4.10
CA GLU A 50 8.73 -9.05 3.94
C GLU A 50 8.15 -10.31 4.60
N SER A 51 7.70 -10.18 5.86
CA SER A 51 7.14 -11.31 6.61
C SER A 51 5.81 -11.80 6.05
N SER A 52 4.97 -10.86 5.61
CA SER A 52 3.67 -11.17 4.99
C SER A 52 3.83 -11.85 3.64
N TYR A 53 4.86 -11.48 2.88
CA TYR A 53 5.17 -12.11 1.60
C TYR A 53 5.47 -13.60 1.78
N GLU A 54 6.35 -13.95 2.71
CA GLU A 54 6.67 -15.37 2.98
C GLU A 54 5.45 -16.14 3.53
N THR A 55 4.61 -15.49 4.32
CA THR A 55 3.36 -16.08 4.82
C THR A 55 2.37 -16.37 3.68
N ASN A 56 2.13 -15.40 2.80
CA ASN A 56 1.30 -15.60 1.62
C ASN A 56 1.87 -16.71 0.72
N LYS A 57 3.19 -16.73 0.48
CA LYS A 57 3.88 -17.76 -0.30
C LYS A 57 3.73 -19.17 0.31
N LYS A 58 3.75 -19.30 1.63
CA LYS A 58 3.50 -20.59 2.32
C LYS A 58 2.05 -21.06 2.14
N LYS A 59 1.07 -20.15 2.17
CA LYS A 59 -0.34 -20.47 1.89
C LYS A 59 -0.52 -20.95 0.45
N ARG A 60 0.15 -20.30 -0.52
CA ARG A 60 0.13 -20.72 -1.94
C ARG A 60 0.61 -22.14 -2.15
N LYS A 61 1.68 -22.58 -1.48
CA LYS A 61 2.20 -23.95 -1.66
C LYS A 61 1.23 -25.07 -1.24
N ARG A 62 0.08 -24.74 -0.62
CA ARG A 62 -0.94 -25.69 -0.15
C ARG A 62 -2.17 -25.79 -1.08
N GLY A 63 -2.22 -25.02 -2.17
CA GLY A 63 -3.29 -25.03 -3.17
C GLY A 63 -2.80 -24.44 -4.51
N ASP A 64 -3.68 -24.31 -5.51
CA ASP A 64 -3.35 -23.72 -6.84
C ASP A 64 -3.22 -22.17 -6.75
N GLY A 65 -2.52 -21.70 -5.73
CA GLY A 65 -2.57 -20.34 -5.23
C GLY A 65 -1.78 -19.36 -6.08
N ASP A 66 -2.52 -18.55 -6.82
CA ASP A 66 -2.29 -17.16 -7.20
C ASP A 66 -0.83 -16.61 -7.13
N ASP A 67 -0.19 -16.52 -8.31
CA ASP A 67 1.24 -16.28 -8.56
C ASP A 67 1.70 -14.81 -8.40
N TYR A 68 1.27 -14.08 -7.37
CA TYR A 68 1.67 -12.67 -7.20
C TYR A 68 2.96 -12.53 -6.40
N ASP A 69 4.06 -12.19 -7.04
CA ASP A 69 5.36 -11.99 -6.39
C ASP A 69 5.50 -10.61 -5.70
N TYR A 70 4.40 -9.94 -5.36
CA TYR A 70 4.41 -8.61 -4.76
C TYR A 70 3.31 -8.33 -3.74
N LEU A 71 3.55 -7.30 -2.92
CA LEU A 71 2.64 -6.69 -1.95
C LEU A 71 2.71 -5.17 -2.03
N TYR A 72 1.64 -4.49 -1.64
CA TYR A 72 1.63 -3.03 -1.52
C TYR A 72 1.83 -2.57 -0.09
N GLY A 73 2.46 -1.40 0.08
CA GLY A 73 2.62 -0.74 1.36
C GLY A 73 2.07 0.68 1.32
N ILE A 74 1.51 1.14 2.41
CA ILE A 74 1.12 2.54 2.62
C ILE A 74 1.75 3.00 3.93
N VAL A 75 2.45 4.13 3.88
CA VAL A 75 2.88 4.86 5.07
C VAL A 75 2.22 6.22 5.03
N THR A 76 1.48 6.58 6.07
CA THR A 76 0.73 7.83 6.10
C THR A 76 0.89 8.58 7.41
N THR A 77 0.70 9.90 7.32
CA THR A 77 0.56 10.80 8.47
C THR A 77 -0.86 11.35 8.58
N ALA A 78 -1.81 10.66 7.94
CA ALA A 78 -3.14 11.12 7.53
C ALA A 78 -3.15 12.30 6.53
N ARG A 79 -2.19 13.22 6.63
CA ARG A 79 -1.95 14.30 5.66
C ARG A 79 -1.21 13.79 4.43
N ASP A 80 -0.04 13.20 4.64
CA ASP A 80 0.82 12.72 3.56
C ASP A 80 0.69 11.20 3.40
N TRP A 81 0.62 10.73 2.16
CA TRP A 81 0.41 9.33 1.81
C TRP A 81 1.52 8.86 0.87
N HIS A 82 2.33 7.92 1.35
CA HIS A 82 3.40 7.28 0.60
C HIS A 82 2.98 5.87 0.21
N PHE A 83 3.13 5.54 -1.07
CA PHE A 83 2.75 4.23 -1.62
C PHE A 83 3.99 3.45 -2.03
N LEU A 84 4.08 2.22 -1.57
CA LEU A 84 5.16 1.29 -1.79
C LEU A 84 4.66 0.06 -2.54
N LEU A 85 5.54 -0.50 -3.35
CA LEU A 85 5.43 -1.82 -3.95
C LEU A 85 6.62 -2.64 -3.49
N TYR A 86 6.34 -3.72 -2.77
CA TYR A 86 7.31 -4.70 -2.34
C TYR A 86 7.31 -5.90 -3.29
N THR A 87 8.50 -6.29 -3.73
CA THR A 87 8.82 -7.57 -4.37
C THR A 87 10.01 -8.19 -3.62
N PRO A 88 10.24 -9.51 -3.68
CA PRO A 88 11.41 -10.12 -3.08
C PRO A 88 12.71 -9.40 -3.45
N GLY A 89 13.41 -8.89 -2.43
CA GLY A 89 14.68 -8.18 -2.59
C GLY A 89 14.59 -6.76 -3.16
N ARG A 90 13.40 -6.21 -3.38
CA ARG A 90 13.24 -4.83 -3.88
C ARG A 90 11.98 -4.14 -3.39
N ILE A 91 12.15 -2.92 -2.90
CA ILE A 91 11.08 -1.98 -2.59
C ILE A 91 11.11 -0.86 -3.62
N SER A 92 9.94 -0.53 -4.17
CA SER A 92 9.76 0.58 -5.11
C SER A 92 8.71 1.55 -4.56
N GLN A 93 8.96 2.84 -4.68
CA GLN A 93 7.98 3.87 -4.32
C GLN A 93 7.22 4.31 -5.57
N GLY A 94 5.89 4.47 -5.48
CA GLY A 94 5.05 4.84 -6.62
C GLY A 94 5.33 6.25 -7.17
N SER A 95 5.80 7.15 -6.32
CA SER A 95 6.11 8.55 -6.63
C SER A 95 7.24 9.07 -5.72
N LYS A 96 8.02 10.06 -6.18
CA LYS A 96 9.07 10.69 -5.36
C LYS A 96 8.51 11.48 -4.18
N LEU A 97 7.35 12.11 -4.37
CA LEU A 97 6.65 12.91 -3.37
C LEU A 97 5.39 12.17 -2.88
N PRO A 98 4.97 12.35 -1.61
CA PRO A 98 3.70 11.84 -1.14
C PRO A 98 2.52 12.48 -1.87
N LEU A 99 1.37 11.80 -1.84
CA LEU A 99 0.10 12.46 -2.08
C LEU A 99 -0.35 13.13 -0.78
N SER A 100 -0.53 14.44 -0.82
CA SER A 100 -0.97 15.22 0.34
C SER A 100 -2.47 15.53 0.26
N ILE A 101 -3.14 15.40 1.39
CA ILE A 101 -4.51 15.87 1.62
C ILE A 101 -4.41 17.11 2.48
N GLU A 102 -4.72 18.27 1.89
CA GLU A 102 -4.72 19.53 2.63
C GLU A 102 -6.08 19.79 3.25
N PHE A 103 -6.07 20.21 4.51
CA PHE A 103 -7.25 20.60 5.26
C PHE A 103 -7.01 21.97 5.91
N SER A 104 -8.00 22.84 5.79
CA SER A 104 -8.12 24.10 6.51
C SER A 104 -9.56 24.23 7.02
N GLU A 105 -9.81 25.11 7.98
CA GLU A 105 -11.17 25.36 8.49
C GLU A 105 -12.11 25.87 7.38
N ASP A 106 -11.59 26.63 6.40
CA ASP A 106 -12.37 27.12 5.25
C ASP A 106 -12.89 25.98 4.36
N ALA A 107 -12.26 24.81 4.41
CA ALA A 107 -12.76 23.61 3.73
C ALA A 107 -14.06 23.05 4.35
N LEU A 108 -14.53 23.59 5.47
CA LEU A 108 -15.84 23.23 6.03
C LEU A 108 -17.01 23.84 5.23
N ASP A 109 -16.77 24.92 4.48
CA ASP A 109 -17.75 25.45 3.53
C ASP A 109 -17.66 24.70 2.19
N LYS A 110 -18.72 23.97 1.82
CA LYS A 110 -18.78 23.20 0.57
C LYS A 110 -18.64 24.06 -0.70
N LYS A 111 -18.86 25.37 -0.60
CA LYS A 111 -18.71 26.33 -1.72
C LYS A 111 -17.29 26.89 -1.85
N SER A 112 -16.42 26.67 -0.86
CA SER A 112 -15.06 27.20 -0.86
C SER A 112 -14.15 26.48 -1.84
N VAL A 113 -13.05 27.13 -2.20
CA VAL A 113 -12.01 26.53 -3.05
C VAL A 113 -11.25 25.46 -2.25
N GLU A 114 -11.11 25.66 -0.95
CA GLU A 114 -10.46 24.78 0.00
C GLU A 114 -11.20 23.44 0.13
N TYR A 115 -12.55 23.44 0.12
CA TYR A 115 -13.33 22.20 0.08
C TYR A 115 -13.06 21.40 -1.19
N GLN A 116 -12.96 22.08 -2.34
CA GLN A 116 -12.63 21.42 -3.61
C GLN A 116 -11.19 20.87 -3.58
N THR A 117 -10.25 21.60 -3.01
CA THR A 117 -8.86 21.16 -2.82
C THR A 117 -8.79 19.91 -1.94
N LEU A 118 -9.48 19.89 -0.80
CA LEU A 118 -9.60 18.74 0.09
C LEU A 118 -10.18 17.52 -0.67
N CYS A 119 -11.32 17.70 -1.35
CA CYS A 119 -11.97 16.63 -2.11
C CYS A 119 -11.06 16.07 -3.20
N ASN A 120 -10.31 16.93 -3.89
CA ASN A 120 -9.36 16.52 -4.92
C ASN A 120 -8.18 15.72 -4.34
N GLY A 121 -7.66 16.13 -3.17
CA GLY A 121 -6.63 15.37 -2.45
C GLY A 121 -7.12 13.97 -2.06
N VAL A 122 -8.28 13.89 -1.42
CA VAL A 122 -8.92 12.62 -1.04
C VAL A 122 -9.16 11.74 -2.26
N LYS A 123 -9.70 12.30 -3.34
CA LYS A 123 -9.97 11.57 -4.59
C LYS A 123 -8.70 10.98 -5.20
N LYS A 124 -7.58 11.70 -5.17
CA LYS A 124 -6.29 11.20 -5.66
C LYS A 124 -5.82 10.00 -4.84
N VAL A 125 -5.84 10.09 -3.52
CA VAL A 125 -5.45 8.98 -2.61
C VAL A 125 -6.36 7.76 -2.84
N LEU A 126 -7.67 7.95 -2.84
CA LEU A 126 -8.63 6.85 -3.08
C LEU A 126 -8.45 6.22 -4.46
N SER A 127 -8.09 7.01 -5.49
CA SER A 127 -7.82 6.48 -6.82
C SER A 127 -6.64 5.50 -6.82
N VAL A 128 -5.59 5.76 -6.02
CA VAL A 128 -4.45 4.84 -5.87
C VAL A 128 -4.88 3.57 -5.12
N VAL A 129 -5.63 3.71 -4.02
CA VAL A 129 -6.14 2.56 -3.25
C VAL A 129 -7.04 1.66 -4.10
N VAL A 130 -7.97 2.25 -4.85
CA VAL A 130 -8.81 1.51 -5.81
C VAL A 130 -7.94 0.85 -6.89
N GLY A 131 -6.89 1.53 -7.35
CA GLY A 131 -5.91 0.97 -8.27
C GLY A 131 -5.23 -0.29 -7.72
N ILE A 132 -4.81 -0.29 -6.45
CA ILE A 132 -4.23 -1.44 -5.76
C ILE A 132 -5.21 -2.62 -5.72
N ILE A 133 -6.47 -2.35 -5.37
CA ILE A 133 -7.50 -3.39 -5.27
C ILE A 133 -7.81 -3.98 -6.65
N LYS A 134 -7.98 -3.13 -7.67
CA LYS A 134 -8.22 -3.56 -9.06
C LYS A 134 -7.04 -4.33 -9.63
N ASP A 135 -5.82 -3.89 -9.34
CA ASP A 135 -4.62 -4.59 -9.78
C ASP A 135 -4.64 -6.04 -9.29
N ARG A 136 -5.03 -6.26 -8.03
CA ARG A 136 -5.19 -7.60 -7.46
C ARG A 136 -6.37 -8.37 -8.07
N ALA A 137 -7.53 -7.74 -8.19
CA ALA A 137 -8.74 -8.42 -8.65
C ALA A 137 -8.67 -8.86 -10.11
N CYS A 138 -8.00 -8.07 -10.98
CA CYS A 138 -7.98 -8.33 -12.42
C CYS A 138 -6.80 -9.18 -12.91
N ALA A 139 -5.81 -9.49 -12.07
CA ALA A 139 -4.60 -10.14 -12.57
C ALA A 139 -4.66 -11.69 -12.60
N GLU A 140 -5.79 -12.30 -12.21
CA GLU A 140 -6.13 -13.67 -12.61
C GLU A 140 -6.67 -13.74 -14.05
N GLU A 141 -7.38 -12.69 -14.51
CA GLU A 141 -7.97 -12.64 -15.85
C GLU A 141 -6.94 -12.36 -16.96
N GLU A 142 -5.78 -11.75 -16.63
CA GLU A 142 -4.77 -11.30 -17.61
C GLU A 142 -3.31 -11.55 -17.16
N PRO A 143 -2.83 -12.81 -17.13
CA PRO A 143 -1.50 -13.18 -16.61
C PRO A 143 -0.32 -12.56 -17.38
N ASP A 144 -0.44 -12.33 -18.69
CA ASP A 144 0.63 -11.67 -19.47
C ASP A 144 0.79 -10.19 -19.10
N ARG A 145 -0.32 -9.50 -18.79
CA ARG A 145 -0.28 -8.10 -18.33
C ARG A 145 0.28 -7.96 -16.92
N LYS A 146 0.25 -9.02 -16.12
CA LYS A 146 0.84 -9.09 -14.78
C LYS A 146 2.37 -9.07 -14.85
N ARG A 147 2.98 -9.92 -15.68
CA ARG A 147 4.45 -9.95 -15.88
C ARG A 147 4.98 -8.63 -16.43
N VAL A 148 4.31 -8.06 -17.43
CA VAL A 148 4.69 -6.77 -18.02
C VAL A 148 4.59 -5.62 -16.99
N ARG A 149 3.60 -5.66 -16.09
CA ARG A 149 3.47 -4.67 -14.99
C ARG A 149 4.63 -4.75 -14.00
N VAL A 150 4.93 -5.94 -13.48
CA VAL A 150 6.05 -6.15 -12.54
C VAL A 150 7.37 -5.71 -13.18
N GLU A 151 7.60 -6.06 -14.44
CA GLU A 151 8.79 -5.65 -15.17
C GLU A 151 8.83 -4.13 -15.42
N GLY A 152 7.69 -3.49 -15.66
CA GLY A 152 7.57 -2.03 -15.72
C GLY A 152 7.97 -1.33 -14.41
N TYR A 153 7.65 -1.91 -13.26
CA TYR A 153 8.13 -1.41 -11.97
C TYR A 153 9.62 -1.67 -11.75
N ARG A 154 10.13 -2.82 -12.22
CA ARG A 154 11.55 -3.17 -12.14
C ARG A 154 12.44 -2.29 -13.03
N THR A 155 11.95 -1.91 -14.20
CA THR A 155 12.72 -1.17 -15.22
C THR A 155 12.71 0.35 -15.06
N LYS A 156 11.82 0.91 -14.22
CA LYS A 156 11.90 2.32 -13.81
C LYS A 156 13.19 2.55 -13.01
N LYS A 157 14.26 2.97 -13.71
CA LYS A 157 15.47 3.52 -13.09
C LYS A 157 15.09 4.81 -12.37
N SER A 158 15.54 4.93 -11.12
CA SER A 158 15.50 6.19 -10.38
C SER A 158 16.38 7.20 -11.11
N ASN A 159 15.76 8.14 -11.84
CA ASN A 159 16.41 9.37 -12.29
C ASN A 159 16.29 10.43 -11.19
#